data_AF-A0AB38YVR7-F1
#
_entry.id   AF-A0AB38YVR7-F1
#
_cell.length_a   1.000
_cell.length_b   1.000
_cell.length_c   1.000
_cell.angle_alpha   90.00
_cell.angle_beta   90.00
_cell.angle_gamma   90.00
#
_symmetry.space_group_name_H-M   'P 1'
#
loop_
_entity.id
_entity.type
_entity.pdbx_description
1 polymer ?
#
loop_
_entity_poly.entity_id
_entity_poly.type
_entity_poly.pdbx_seq_one_letter_code
_entity_poly.pdbx_strand_id
1 'polypeptide(L)'
;MQKKFTEEDLLKLSVQELLDLFRTLRAPTMEEMNGEYAAYLLAQPTWLADKIGHITLNNFFRRWLSKAFRPLNATTGQGYNTFQQGHRVIQCYPMMTMIATSRFDNRPAYQLIYRHFHSVCGSINMVDEIRRVSPNLYLGIGTYGFTHNQRHIPYPFLLTGPHTPYRGDIGRQRNDFQIGSRELPRLF
;
A
#
# COMPACT_ATOMS: atom_id res chain seq x y z
N MET A 1 -10.19 -15.89 -22.22
CA MET A 1 -10.90 -15.15 -21.15
C MET A 1 -9.99 -15.09 -19.94
N GLN A 2 -9.59 -13.90 -19.48
CA GLN A 2 -8.76 -13.78 -18.27
C GLN A 2 -9.66 -14.07 -17.06
N LYS A 3 -9.26 -14.99 -16.17
CA LYS A 3 -9.99 -15.30 -14.94
C LYS A 3 -10.22 -14.00 -14.17
N LYS A 4 -11.48 -13.68 -13.85
CA LYS A 4 -11.81 -12.56 -12.96
C LYS A 4 -11.60 -13.05 -11.53
N PHE A 5 -10.59 -12.52 -10.85
CA PHE A 5 -10.37 -12.79 -9.43
C PHE A 5 -11.34 -11.97 -8.57
N THR A 6 -11.89 -12.63 -7.56
CA THR A 6 -12.70 -12.04 -6.49
C THR A 6 -11.87 -11.81 -5.24
N GLU A 7 -12.41 -11.08 -4.26
CA GLU A 7 -11.78 -10.94 -2.95
C GLU A 7 -11.54 -12.30 -2.27
N GLU A 8 -12.52 -13.20 -2.33
CA GLU A 8 -12.41 -14.56 -1.79
C GLU A 8 -11.32 -15.40 -2.46
N ASP A 9 -11.06 -15.18 -3.75
CA ASP A 9 -9.94 -15.82 -4.42
C ASP A 9 -8.62 -15.33 -3.84
N LEU A 10 -8.44 -14.00 -3.68
CA LEU A 10 -7.20 -13.43 -3.16
C LEU A 10 -6.87 -13.90 -1.75
N LEU A 11 -7.90 -14.06 -0.90
CA LEU A 11 -7.76 -14.55 0.47
C LEU A 11 -7.22 -15.99 0.56
N LYS A 12 -7.34 -16.77 -0.52
CA LYS A 12 -6.89 -18.17 -0.58
C LYS A 12 -5.49 -18.34 -1.18
N LEU A 13 -4.94 -17.30 -1.80
CA LEU A 13 -3.65 -17.35 -2.47
C LEU A 13 -2.50 -17.22 -1.46
N SER A 14 -1.44 -17.98 -1.70
CA SER A 14 -0.16 -17.82 -1.02
C SER A 14 0.53 -16.51 -1.44
N VAL A 15 1.54 -16.10 -0.67
CA VAL A 15 2.36 -14.91 -0.99
C VAL A 15 2.97 -14.98 -2.39
N GLN A 16 3.46 -16.16 -2.80
CA GLN A 16 4.06 -16.35 -4.11
C GLN A 16 3.02 -16.22 -5.22
N GLU A 17 1.85 -16.85 -5.07
CA GLU A 17 0.75 -16.74 -6.04
C GLU A 17 0.21 -15.32 -6.14
N LEU A 18 0.14 -14.58 -5.02
CA LEU A 18 -0.23 -13.16 -5.01
C LEU A 18 0.81 -12.32 -5.75
N LEU A 19 2.10 -12.56 -5.53
CA LEU A 19 3.16 -11.85 -6.25
C LEU A 19 3.13 -12.17 -7.75
N ASP A 20 2.91 -13.43 -8.12
CA ASP A 20 2.77 -13.83 -9.51
C ASP A 20 1.54 -13.22 -10.18
N LEU A 21 0.41 -13.18 -9.48
CA LEU A 21 -0.77 -12.45 -9.92
C LEU A 21 -0.44 -10.96 -10.11
N PHE A 22 0.16 -10.31 -9.12
CA PHE A 22 0.53 -8.90 -9.15
C PHE A 22 1.33 -8.53 -10.40
N ARG A 23 2.28 -9.38 -10.80
CA ARG A 23 3.10 -9.21 -12.01
C ARG A 23 2.30 -9.17 -13.30
N THR A 24 1.09 -9.73 -13.33
CA THR A 24 0.21 -9.72 -14.51
C THR A 24 -0.68 -8.47 -14.58
N LEU A 25 -0.95 -7.84 -13.44
CA LEU A 25 -1.92 -6.75 -13.32
C LEU A 25 -1.41 -5.42 -13.90
N ARG A 26 -2.33 -4.45 -14.05
CA ARG A 26 -2.02 -3.08 -14.48
C ARG A 26 -2.09 -2.13 -13.28
N ALA A 27 -1.28 -1.07 -13.30
CA ALA A 27 -1.43 0.03 -12.36
C ALA A 27 -2.81 0.71 -12.55
N PRO A 28 -3.50 1.11 -11.47
CA PRO A 28 -4.62 2.05 -11.56
C PRO A 28 -4.13 3.44 -11.97
N THR A 29 -5.04 4.29 -12.44
CA THR A 29 -4.75 5.72 -12.66
C THR A 29 -4.77 6.47 -11.33
N MET A 30 -4.21 7.69 -11.30
CA MET A 30 -4.31 8.54 -10.11
C MET A 30 -5.77 8.80 -9.73
N GLU A 31 -6.59 9.18 -10.72
CA GLU A 31 -8.02 9.48 -10.53
C GLU A 31 -8.82 8.28 -10.05
N GLU A 32 -8.53 7.07 -10.55
CA GLU A 32 -9.19 5.84 -10.12
C GLU A 32 -8.99 5.56 -8.62
N MET A 33 -7.87 6.01 -8.05
CA MET A 33 -7.53 5.81 -6.64
C MET A 33 -8.13 6.88 -5.71
N ASN A 34 -8.91 7.85 -6.19
CA ASN A 34 -9.42 8.95 -5.37
C ASN A 34 -10.51 8.47 -4.40
N GLY A 35 -10.21 8.45 -3.10
CA GLY A 35 -11.14 8.05 -2.04
C GLY A 35 -10.49 7.15 -0.99
N GLU A 36 -11.33 6.58 -0.12
CA GLU A 36 -10.93 5.70 0.98
C GLU A 36 -11.36 4.25 0.70
N TYR A 37 -10.43 3.32 0.82
CA TYR A 37 -10.55 1.91 0.46
C TYR A 37 -10.37 1.04 1.70
N ALA A 38 -11.32 0.16 1.98
CA ALA A 38 -11.18 -0.84 3.04
C ALA A 38 -9.94 -1.70 2.75
N ALA A 39 -9.15 -1.94 3.79
CA ALA A 39 -7.85 -2.59 3.68
C ALA A 39 -7.80 -3.85 4.52
N TYR A 40 -7.22 -4.91 3.96
CA TYR A 40 -7.09 -6.18 4.65
C TYR A 40 -5.74 -6.83 4.31
N LEU A 41 -5.10 -7.44 5.31
CA LEU A 41 -3.85 -8.19 5.10
C LEU A 41 -4.17 -9.52 4.42
N LEU A 42 -3.43 -9.86 3.37
CA LEU A 42 -3.49 -11.18 2.75
C LEU A 42 -2.47 -12.11 3.41
N ALA A 43 -2.18 -13.26 2.79
CA ALA A 43 -1.10 -14.13 3.25
C ALA A 43 0.22 -13.37 3.42
N GLN A 44 0.93 -13.62 4.52
CA GLN A 44 2.20 -12.95 4.87
C GLN A 44 3.41 -13.90 4.70
N PRO A 45 4.63 -13.38 4.46
CA PRO A 45 5.78 -14.17 4.03
C PRO A 45 6.24 -15.24 5.04
N THR A 46 5.93 -15.05 6.32
CA THR A 46 6.16 -16.05 7.37
C THR A 46 5.02 -15.99 8.38
N TRP A 47 4.79 -17.08 9.13
CA TRP A 47 3.82 -17.09 10.23
C TRP A 47 4.11 -16.03 11.29
N LEU A 48 5.39 -15.71 11.52
CA LEU A 48 5.81 -14.68 12.46
C LEU A 48 5.45 -13.30 11.93
N ALA A 49 5.71 -13.04 10.64
CA ALA A 49 5.31 -11.82 9.98
C ALA A 49 3.78 -11.65 9.98
N ASP A 50 3.04 -12.74 9.78
CA ASP A 50 1.58 -12.77 9.86
C ASP A 50 1.09 -12.31 11.24
N LYS A 51 1.55 -12.97 12.30
CA LYS A 51 1.19 -12.59 13.67
C LYS A 51 1.61 -11.16 14.02
N ILE A 52 2.82 -10.75 13.66
CA ILE A 52 3.29 -9.38 13.93
C ILE A 52 2.46 -8.36 13.16
N GLY A 53 2.15 -8.62 11.88
CA GLY A 53 1.30 -7.78 11.05
C GLY A 53 -0.08 -7.61 11.67
N HIS A 54 -0.73 -8.72 12.02
CA HIS A 54 -2.03 -8.70 12.67
C HIS A 54 -1.99 -8.01 14.04
N ILE A 55 -1.00 -8.24 14.89
CA ILE A 55 -0.89 -7.55 16.19
C ILE A 55 -0.64 -6.04 16.00
N THR A 56 0.25 -5.67 15.08
CA THR A 56 0.61 -4.27 14.86
C THR A 56 -0.56 -3.48 14.30
N LEU A 57 -1.28 -4.07 13.34
CA LEU A 57 -2.38 -3.42 12.64
C LEU A 57 -3.72 -3.58 13.37
N ASN A 58 -3.91 -4.69 14.09
CA ASN A 58 -5.15 -5.06 14.77
C ASN A 58 -4.85 -5.55 16.20
N ASN A 59 -4.62 -4.60 17.09
CA ASN A 59 -4.53 -4.84 18.54
C ASN A 59 -5.75 -4.27 19.28
N PHE A 60 -5.81 -4.54 20.58
CA PHE A 60 -6.87 -4.07 21.47
C PHE A 60 -7.12 -2.55 21.38
N PHE A 61 -6.08 -1.74 21.13
CA PHE A 61 -6.20 -0.29 21.08
C PHE A 61 -6.50 0.26 19.69
N ARG A 62 -6.10 -0.45 18.63
CA ARG A 62 -6.21 0.02 17.25
C ARG A 62 -6.45 -1.12 16.27
N ARG A 63 -7.40 -0.91 15.36
CA ARG A 63 -7.69 -1.79 14.22
C ARG A 63 -7.49 -1.04 12.91
N TRP A 64 -6.69 -1.58 12.00
CA TRP A 64 -6.50 -1.03 10.66
C TRP A 64 -7.78 -1.19 9.85
N LEU A 65 -8.21 -0.11 9.20
CA LEU A 65 -9.48 -0.09 8.46
C LEU A 65 -9.27 0.13 6.98
N SER A 66 -8.47 1.12 6.61
CA SER A 66 -8.42 1.59 5.23
C SER A 66 -7.10 2.26 4.86
N LYS A 67 -6.91 2.41 3.55
CA LYS A 67 -6.00 3.38 2.94
C LYS A 67 -6.84 4.38 2.15
N ALA A 68 -6.48 5.65 2.22
CA ALA A 68 -7.14 6.70 1.46
C ALA A 68 -6.15 7.45 0.60
N PHE A 69 -6.59 7.90 -0.58
CA PHE A 69 -5.76 8.61 -1.54
C PHE A 69 -6.49 9.78 -2.17
N ARG A 70 -5.70 10.78 -2.57
CA ARG A 70 -6.14 11.96 -3.29
C ARG A 70 -5.12 12.33 -4.35
N PRO A 71 -5.51 12.45 -5.63
CA PRO A 71 -4.66 13.03 -6.67
C PRO A 71 -4.32 14.49 -6.35
N LEU A 72 -3.05 14.86 -6.52
CA LEU A 72 -2.61 16.26 -6.54
C LEU A 72 -2.55 16.77 -7.98
N ASN A 73 -2.13 15.92 -8.90
CA ASN A 73 -2.05 16.17 -10.33
C ASN A 73 -2.06 14.82 -11.08
N ALA A 74 -1.73 14.85 -12.37
CA ALA A 74 -1.75 13.67 -13.23
C ALA A 74 -0.75 12.57 -12.84
N THR A 75 0.31 12.90 -12.10
CA THR A 75 1.43 11.98 -11.82
C THR A 75 1.69 11.74 -10.33
N THR A 76 1.22 12.64 -9.46
CA THR A 76 1.43 12.54 -8.00
C THR A 76 0.17 12.80 -7.19
N GLY A 77 0.17 12.28 -5.97
CA GLY A 77 -0.91 12.36 -5.02
C GLY A 77 -0.42 12.26 -3.58
N GLN A 78 -1.37 12.20 -2.66
CA GLN A 78 -1.11 11.93 -1.25
C GLN A 78 -2.11 10.91 -0.72
N GLY A 79 -1.79 10.33 0.42
CA GLY A 79 -2.66 9.40 1.10
C GLY A 79 -2.33 9.26 2.58
N TYR A 80 -3.19 8.51 3.26
CA TYR A 80 -2.98 8.08 4.65
C TYR A 80 -3.65 6.72 4.88
N ASN A 81 -3.32 6.08 5.99
CA ASN A 81 -4.04 4.91 6.49
C ASN A 81 -5.04 5.37 7.57
N THR A 82 -6.16 4.66 7.74
CA THR A 82 -7.04 4.91 8.90
C THR A 82 -7.10 3.72 9.85
N PHE A 83 -7.31 4.05 11.11
CA PHE A 83 -7.46 3.08 12.19
C PHE A 83 -8.70 3.40 13.03
N GLN A 84 -9.40 2.37 13.47
CA GLN A 84 -10.34 2.47 14.57
C GLN A 84 -9.54 2.59 15.87
N GLN A 85 -9.78 3.63 16.67
CA GLN A 85 -9.26 3.79 18.02
C GLN A 85 -10.41 4.16 18.96
N GLY A 86 -10.81 3.23 19.83
CA GLY A 86 -12.04 3.37 20.61
C GLY A 86 -13.25 3.54 19.68
N HIS A 87 -14.02 4.63 19.84
CA HIS A 87 -15.16 4.96 18.98
C HIS A 87 -14.81 5.89 17.81
N ARG A 88 -13.54 6.23 17.62
CA ARG A 88 -13.10 7.20 16.59
C ARG A 88 -12.35 6.51 15.46
N VAL A 89 -12.52 7.02 14.25
CA VAL A 89 -11.61 6.75 13.13
C VAL A 89 -10.56 7.84 13.10
N ILE A 90 -9.29 7.45 13.07
CA ILE A 90 -8.15 8.37 13.03
C ILE A 90 -7.30 8.15 11.79
N GLN A 91 -6.69 9.22 11.28
CA GLN A 91 -5.77 9.19 10.14
C GLN A 91 -4.33 9.04 10.65
N CYS A 92 -3.59 8.10 10.06
CA CYS A 92 -2.22 7.74 10.42
C CYS A 92 -1.37 7.52 9.17
N TYR A 93 -0.04 7.50 9.34
CA TYR A 93 0.91 7.08 8.31
C TYR A 93 0.68 7.77 6.95
N PRO A 94 0.86 9.10 6.89
CA PRO A 94 0.80 9.84 5.62
C PRO A 94 1.84 9.31 4.63
N MET A 95 1.45 9.27 3.35
CA MET A 95 2.29 8.82 2.25
C MET A 95 2.13 9.73 1.03
N MET A 96 3.22 9.92 0.29
CA MET A 96 3.15 10.45 -1.08
C MET A 96 2.74 9.31 -2.00
N THR A 97 1.97 9.60 -3.04
CA THR A 97 1.62 8.61 -4.07
C THR A 97 2.06 9.05 -5.45
N MET A 98 2.40 8.09 -6.30
CA MET A 98 2.71 8.31 -7.72
C MET A 98 2.62 7.01 -8.50
N ILE A 99 2.59 7.10 -9.83
CA ILE A 99 2.80 5.94 -10.70
C ILE A 99 4.28 5.85 -11.04
N ALA A 100 4.91 4.74 -10.69
CA ALA A 100 6.31 4.48 -11.02
C ALA A 100 6.58 2.99 -11.23
N THR A 101 7.77 2.69 -11.73
CA THR A 101 8.22 1.33 -12.03
C THR A 101 8.26 0.46 -10.76
N SER A 102 7.62 -0.70 -10.81
CA SER A 102 7.62 -1.70 -9.74
C SER A 102 9.00 -2.32 -9.55
N ARG A 103 9.40 -2.57 -8.31
CA ARG A 103 10.64 -3.30 -8.00
C ARG A 103 10.60 -4.77 -8.44
N PHE A 104 9.40 -5.35 -8.56
CA PHE A 104 9.21 -6.79 -8.75
C PHE A 104 9.25 -7.24 -10.21
N ASP A 105 8.96 -6.35 -11.17
CA ASP A 105 8.84 -6.72 -12.59
C ASP A 105 9.11 -5.59 -13.60
N ASN A 106 9.56 -4.42 -13.15
CA ASN A 106 9.81 -3.26 -14.00
C ASN A 106 8.57 -2.72 -14.76
N ARG A 107 7.36 -3.09 -14.35
CA ARG A 107 6.13 -2.54 -14.93
C ARG A 107 5.52 -1.48 -14.01
N PRO A 108 4.69 -0.56 -14.53
CA PRO A 108 4.06 0.48 -13.71
C PRO A 108 3.26 -0.09 -12.53
N ALA A 109 3.37 0.56 -11.36
CA ALA A 109 2.56 0.32 -10.18
C ALA A 109 2.21 1.66 -9.51
N TYR A 110 1.11 1.71 -8.78
CA TYR A 110 0.75 2.86 -7.95
C TYR A 110 1.52 2.74 -6.62
N GLN A 111 2.51 3.60 -6.44
CA GLN A 111 3.50 3.54 -5.37
C GLN A 111 3.10 4.44 -4.20
N LEU A 112 3.28 3.96 -2.97
CA LEU A 112 3.07 4.70 -1.73
C LEU A 112 4.42 4.88 -1.03
N ILE A 113 4.89 6.12 -0.92
CA ILE A 113 6.19 6.47 -0.37
C ILE A 113 6.00 7.14 0.99
N TYR A 114 6.08 6.35 2.07
CA TYR A 114 5.87 6.85 3.43
C TYR A 114 7.01 7.75 3.92
N ARG A 115 8.22 7.58 3.36
CA ARG A 115 9.40 8.34 3.77
C ARG A 115 9.29 9.83 3.44
N HIS A 116 8.42 10.22 2.52
CA HIS A 116 8.14 11.63 2.23
C HIS A 116 7.66 12.41 3.48
N PHE A 117 7.07 11.72 4.45
CA PHE A 117 6.59 12.30 5.69
C PHE A 117 7.35 11.80 6.93
N HIS A 118 7.27 12.56 8.02
CA HIS A 118 7.68 12.11 9.35
C HIS A 118 6.65 11.13 9.91
N SER A 119 6.93 9.82 9.79
CA SER A 119 6.11 8.75 10.34
C SER A 119 6.97 7.52 10.65
N VAL A 120 6.44 6.59 11.46
CA VAL A 120 7.10 5.30 11.75
C VAL A 120 7.32 4.51 10.45
N CYS A 121 6.31 4.42 9.58
CA CYS A 121 6.43 3.80 8.26
C CYS A 121 7.54 4.44 7.41
N GLY A 122 7.66 5.77 7.46
CA GLY A 122 8.74 6.49 6.78
C GLY A 122 10.13 6.19 7.36
N SER A 123 10.23 5.95 8.67
CA SER A 123 11.49 5.62 9.35
C SER A 123 11.98 4.21 9.05
N ILE A 124 11.09 3.26 8.79
CA ILE A 124 11.44 1.88 8.39
C ILE A 124 11.56 1.68 6.87
N ASN A 125 11.55 2.77 6.10
CA ASN A 125 11.61 2.77 4.63
C ASN A 125 10.49 1.94 3.99
N MET A 126 9.27 2.04 4.53
CA MET A 126 8.12 1.36 3.95
C MET A 126 7.75 1.95 2.59
N VAL A 127 7.50 1.07 1.63
CA VAL A 127 6.93 1.38 0.31
C VAL A 127 5.90 0.32 -0.02
N ASP A 128 4.70 0.75 -0.42
CA ASP A 128 3.68 -0.16 -0.95
C ASP A 128 3.52 0.05 -2.46
N GLU A 129 3.26 -1.04 -3.18
CA GLU A 129 2.96 -1.00 -4.62
C GLU A 129 1.57 -1.57 -4.87
N ILE A 130 0.71 -0.88 -5.63
CA ILE A 130 -0.68 -1.28 -5.86
C ILE A 130 -0.95 -1.49 -7.35
N ARG A 131 -1.70 -2.55 -7.66
CA ARG A 131 -2.25 -2.83 -8.99
C ARG A 131 -3.70 -3.27 -8.93
N ARG A 132 -4.43 -3.01 -10.01
CA ARG A 132 -5.86 -3.27 -10.13
C ARG A 132 -6.12 -4.73 -10.51
N VAL A 133 -6.91 -5.42 -9.69
CA VAL A 133 -7.37 -6.79 -9.95
C VAL A 133 -8.64 -6.75 -10.80
N SER A 134 -9.62 -5.97 -10.36
CA SER A 134 -10.89 -5.72 -11.05
C SER A 134 -11.45 -4.36 -10.60
N PRO A 135 -12.56 -3.85 -11.17
CA PRO A 135 -13.16 -2.62 -10.68
C PRO A 135 -13.42 -2.71 -9.17
N ASN A 136 -12.94 -1.70 -8.44
CA ASN A 136 -13.06 -1.59 -6.99
C ASN A 136 -12.31 -2.66 -6.15
N LEU A 137 -11.43 -3.46 -6.75
CA LEU A 137 -10.60 -4.45 -6.06
C LEU A 137 -9.14 -4.34 -6.52
N TYR A 138 -8.25 -4.19 -5.54
CA TYR A 138 -6.84 -3.95 -5.77
C TYR A 138 -5.98 -4.87 -4.93
N LEU A 139 -4.83 -5.24 -5.50
CA LEU A 139 -3.78 -5.99 -4.83
C LEU A 139 -2.61 -5.06 -4.56
N GLY A 140 -2.22 -4.97 -3.30
CA GLY A 140 -1.08 -4.23 -2.83
C GLY A 140 0.02 -5.15 -2.33
N ILE A 141 1.28 -4.76 -2.54
CA ILE A 141 2.46 -5.42 -2.00
C ILE A 141 3.24 -4.38 -1.20
N GLY A 142 3.24 -4.52 0.12
CA GLY A 142 4.08 -3.73 1.01
C GLY A 142 5.51 -4.28 1.05
N THR A 143 6.46 -3.39 1.28
CA THR A 143 7.86 -3.72 1.58
C THR A 143 8.38 -2.74 2.62
N TYR A 144 9.32 -3.17 3.45
CA TYR A 144 10.02 -2.28 4.37
C TYR A 144 11.38 -2.88 4.75
N GLY A 145 12.27 -2.06 5.30
CA GLY A 145 13.54 -2.53 5.82
C GLY A 145 14.73 -1.64 5.49
N PHE A 146 15.86 -1.99 6.08
CA PHE A 146 17.08 -1.18 6.03
C PHE A 146 18.09 -1.73 5.03
N THR A 147 18.01 -3.00 4.68
CA THR A 147 18.84 -3.63 3.64
C THR A 147 18.10 -3.80 2.31
N HIS A 148 18.85 -4.01 1.23
CA HIS A 148 18.29 -4.31 -0.09
C HIS A 148 17.36 -5.54 -0.05
N ASN A 149 17.80 -6.62 0.59
CA ASN A 149 17.05 -7.87 0.65
C ASN A 149 15.76 -7.74 1.46
N GLN A 150 15.79 -7.02 2.59
CA GLN A 150 14.57 -6.77 3.38
C GLN A 150 13.53 -6.01 2.57
N ARG A 151 13.96 -5.00 1.80
CA ARG A 151 13.08 -4.23 0.91
C ARG A 151 12.55 -5.00 -0.30
N HIS A 152 12.86 -6.29 -0.43
CA HIS A 152 12.30 -7.17 -1.45
C HIS A 152 11.38 -8.26 -0.87
N ILE A 153 11.18 -8.30 0.45
CA ILE A 153 10.23 -9.21 1.08
C ILE A 153 8.81 -8.66 0.85
N PRO A 154 7.93 -9.40 0.16
CA PRO A 154 6.57 -8.94 -0.12
C PRO A 154 5.65 -9.14 1.10
N TYR A 155 4.87 -8.11 1.43
CA TYR A 155 3.81 -8.13 2.44
C TYR A 155 2.47 -7.81 1.75
N PRO A 156 1.79 -8.81 1.19
CA PRO A 156 0.55 -8.62 0.43
C PRO A 156 -0.62 -8.07 1.27
N PHE A 157 -1.42 -7.21 0.66
CA PHE A 157 -2.68 -6.71 1.21
C PHE A 157 -3.67 -6.48 0.06
N LEU A 158 -4.96 -6.45 0.36
CA LEU A 158 -6.00 -6.07 -0.59
C LEU A 158 -6.60 -4.72 -0.23
N LEU A 159 -7.13 -4.03 -1.22
CA LEU A 159 -7.97 -2.85 -1.04
C LEU A 159 -9.29 -3.03 -1.78
N THR A 160 -10.40 -2.68 -1.13
CA THR A 160 -11.74 -2.63 -1.72
C THR A 160 -12.32 -1.23 -1.60
N GLY A 161 -12.93 -0.71 -2.67
CA GLY A 161 -13.51 0.63 -2.67
C GLY A 161 -13.30 1.41 -3.98
N PRO A 162 -13.48 2.74 -3.96
CA PRO A 162 -13.62 3.58 -2.77
C PRO A 162 -15.01 3.43 -2.11
N HIS A 163 -15.07 3.58 -0.78
CA HIS A 163 -16.32 3.53 -0.01
C HIS A 163 -16.69 4.86 0.64
N THR A 164 -15.71 5.74 0.86
CA THR A 164 -15.93 7.10 1.37
C THR A 164 -14.97 8.11 0.74
N PRO A 165 -15.31 9.42 0.72
CA PRO A 165 -14.40 10.45 0.25
C PRO A 165 -13.15 10.61 1.12
N TYR A 166 -12.07 11.12 0.52
CA TYR A 166 -10.85 11.50 1.23
C TYR A 166 -11.13 12.62 2.26
N ARG A 167 -10.56 12.51 3.47
CA ARG A 167 -10.92 13.34 4.64
C ARG A 167 -10.06 14.60 4.80
N GLY A 168 -8.94 14.69 4.09
CA GLY A 168 -8.01 15.82 4.17
C GLY A 168 -6.57 15.37 4.46
N ASP A 169 -5.62 16.19 4.02
CA ASP A 169 -4.20 15.87 4.12
C ASP A 169 -3.74 15.90 5.59
N ILE A 170 -2.79 15.04 5.92
CA ILE A 170 -2.15 14.98 7.25
C ILE A 170 -0.64 14.81 7.11
N GLY A 171 0.07 15.05 8.21
CA GLY A 171 1.50 14.77 8.31
C GLY A 171 2.40 15.97 8.04
N ARG A 172 3.64 15.85 8.51
CA ARG A 172 4.70 16.82 8.24
C ARG A 172 5.66 16.22 7.21
N GLN A 173 5.82 16.88 6.07
CA GLN A 173 6.80 16.48 5.06
C GLN A 173 8.22 16.57 5.65
N ARG A 174 9.12 15.71 5.16
CA ARG A 174 10.55 15.80 5.50
C ARG A 174 11.20 16.86 4.62
N ASN A 175 11.91 17.78 5.24
CA ASN A 175 12.71 18.77 4.52
C ASN A 175 13.73 18.05 3.61
N ASP A 176 13.90 18.57 2.40
CA ASP A 176 14.89 18.12 1.41
C ASP A 176 14.79 16.63 1.02
N PHE A 177 13.65 15.99 1.27
CA PHE A 177 13.46 14.61 0.84
C PHE A 177 13.36 14.53 -0.69
N GLN A 178 14.36 13.87 -1.27
CA GLN A 178 14.37 13.46 -2.67
C GLN A 178 14.13 11.96 -2.74
N ILE A 179 13.26 11.54 -3.66
CA ILE A 179 13.04 10.12 -3.95
C ILE A 179 14.33 9.57 -4.56
N GLY A 180 14.81 8.44 -4.05
CA GLY A 180 16.00 7.78 -4.59
C GLY A 180 15.78 6.30 -4.88
N SER A 181 16.86 5.61 -5.24
CA SER A 181 16.87 4.16 -5.50
C SER A 181 16.48 3.32 -4.28
N ARG A 182 16.47 3.91 -3.09
CA ARG A 182 15.99 3.24 -1.87
C ARG A 182 14.48 3.02 -1.90
N GLU A 183 13.73 4.06 -2.26
CA GLU A 183 12.27 4.01 -2.34
C GLU A 183 11.83 3.41 -3.66
N LEU A 184 12.42 3.86 -4.77
CA LEU A 184 12.08 3.45 -6.13
C LEU A 184 13.35 2.97 -6.88
N PRO A 185 13.81 1.73 -6.64
CA PRO A 185 15.07 1.22 -7.18
C PRO A 185 15.11 1.08 -8.71
N ARG A 186 13.98 1.25 -9.40
CA ARG A 186 13.86 1.08 -10.86
C ARG A 186 13.65 2.40 -11.61
N LEU A 187 13.63 3.52 -10.90
CA LEU A 187 13.65 4.85 -11.53
C LEU A 187 15.07 5.38 -11.77
N PHE A 188 16.08 4.72 -11.21
CA PHE A 188 17.50 5.09 -11.23
C PHE A 188 18.31 3.86 -11.66
#